data_AF-A0A0C2CI84-F1
#
_entry.id   AF-A0A0C2CI84-F1
#
_cell.length_a   1.000
_cell.length_b   1.000
_cell.length_c   1.000
_cell.angle_alpha   90.00
_cell.angle_beta   90.00
_cell.angle_gamma   90.00
#
_symmetry.space_group_name_H-M   'P 1'
#
loop_
_entity.id
_entity.type
_entity.pdbx_description
1 polymer ?
#
loop_
_entity_poly.entity_id
_entity_poly.type
_entity_poly.pdbx_seq_one_letter_code
_entity_poly.pdbx_strand_id
1 'polypeptide(L)'
;MKRVLCHGDMWSTNIIWRKGETGVELAALVDFQTSHFGCPTTDVVRLLNACLSGKDRRENWENLLEKFYSFLRDEIGGSDEMPYTLEQVCDLFKTRFYHCRK
;
A
#
# COMPACT_ATOMS: atom_id res chain seq x y z
N MET A 1 10.20 12.67 -3.46
CA MET A 1 10.01 11.65 -2.42
C MET A 1 11.30 10.87 -2.23
N LYS A 2 11.62 10.52 -0.98
CA LYS A 2 12.75 9.64 -0.66
C LYS A 2 12.45 8.23 -1.16
N ARG A 3 13.45 7.56 -1.76
CA ARG A 3 13.31 6.15 -2.16
C ARG A 3 13.26 5.28 -0.90
N VAL A 4 12.31 4.36 -0.84
CA VAL A 4 12.17 3.39 0.25
C VAL A 4 12.30 1.98 -0.30
N LEU A 5 12.58 1.01 0.57
CA LEU A 5 12.51 -0.40 0.20
C LEU A 5 11.05 -0.78 -0.05
N CYS A 6 10.72 -1.11 -1.29
CA CYS A 6 9.41 -1.61 -1.69
C CYS A 6 9.46 -3.13 -1.82
N HIS A 7 8.34 -3.78 -1.51
CA HIS A 7 8.14 -5.20 -1.77
C HIS A 7 8.18 -5.50 -3.28
N GLY A 8 7.55 -4.64 -4.09
CA GLY A 8 7.58 -4.69 -5.55
C GLY A 8 6.43 -5.49 -6.17
N ASP A 9 5.94 -6.52 -5.48
CA ASP A 9 4.76 -7.30 -5.89
C ASP A 9 3.81 -7.56 -4.71
N MET A 10 3.26 -6.49 -4.13
CA MET A 10 2.35 -6.59 -2.99
C MET A 10 0.91 -6.95 -3.42
N TRP A 11 0.42 -8.13 -3.08
CA TRP A 11 -0.97 -8.58 -3.30
C TRP A 11 -1.35 -9.67 -2.29
N SER A 12 -2.64 -10.04 -2.24
CA SER A 12 -3.22 -10.84 -1.18
C SER A 12 -2.53 -12.19 -0.92
N THR A 13 -1.98 -12.85 -1.94
CA THR A 13 -1.30 -14.15 -1.80
C THR A 13 0.11 -14.04 -1.22
N ASN A 14 0.72 -12.85 -1.26
CA ASN A 14 2.02 -12.56 -0.67
C ASN A 14 1.90 -12.08 0.79
N ILE A 15 0.68 -12.09 1.33
CA ILE A 15 0.37 -11.72 2.71
C ILE A 15 -0.20 -12.95 3.43
N ILE A 16 0.57 -13.50 4.37
CA ILE A 16 0.17 -14.66 5.15
C ILE A 16 -0.53 -14.20 6.42
N TRP A 17 -1.73 -14.72 6.63
CA TRP A 17 -2.54 -14.47 7.81
C TRP A 17 -2.56 -15.70 8.71
N ARG A 18 -2.53 -15.49 10.02
CA ARG A 18 -2.80 -16.53 11.02
C ARG A 18 -4.07 -16.19 11.80
N LYS A 19 -4.74 -17.22 12.32
CA LYS A 19 -5.87 -17.03 13.25
C LYS A 19 -5.31 -16.65 14.63
N GLY A 20 -5.66 -15.46 15.11
CA GLY A 20 -5.41 -14.99 16.47
C GLY A 20 -6.62 -15.21 17.39
N GLU A 21 -6.51 -14.77 18.64
CA GLU A 21 -7.58 -14.91 19.64
C GLU A 21 -8.82 -14.06 19.28
N THR A 22 -8.61 -12.89 18.66
CA THR A 22 -9.67 -11.91 18.33
C THR A 22 -9.95 -11.77 16.84
N GLY A 23 -9.33 -12.60 15.98
CA GLY A 23 -9.52 -12.51 14.53
C GLY A 23 -8.37 -13.08 13.71
N VAL A 24 -7.97 -12.35 12.68
CA VAL A 24 -6.80 -12.68 11.85
C VAL A 24 -5.68 -11.67 12.11
N GLU A 25 -4.47 -12.19 12.22
CA GLU A 25 -3.25 -11.41 12.43
C GLU A 25 -2.31 -11.59 11.25
N LEU A 26 -1.58 -10.55 10.89
CA LEU A 26 -0.51 -10.65 9.91
C LEU A 26 0.59 -11.56 10.47
N ALA A 27 0.86 -12.67 9.79
CA ALA A 27 1.87 -13.63 10.20
C ALA A 27 3.20 -13.40 9.48
N ALA A 28 3.15 -13.14 8.17
CA ALA A 28 4.33 -12.87 7.36
C ALA A 28 3.97 -12.16 6.05
N LEU A 29 4.94 -11.40 5.53
CA LEU A 29 5.00 -11.02 4.12
C LEU A 29 6.03 -11.93 3.44
N VAL A 30 5.74 -12.38 2.22
CA VAL A 30 6.59 -13.34 1.50
C VAL A 30 6.74 -12.94 0.04
N ASP A 31 7.70 -13.59 -0.64
CA ASP A 31 7.99 -13.37 -2.07
C ASP A 31 8.58 -11.98 -2.41
N PHE A 32 9.75 -11.71 -1.84
CA PHE A 32 10.53 -10.49 -2.05
C PHE A 32 11.35 -10.48 -3.36
N GLN A 33 11.06 -11.36 -4.33
CA GLN A 33 11.88 -11.50 -5.54
C GLN A 33 11.91 -10.23 -6.41
N THR A 34 10.89 -9.35 -6.27
CA THR A 34 10.77 -8.08 -7.00
C THR A 34 11.12 -6.86 -6.15
N SER A 35 11.66 -7.06 -4.95
CA SER A 35 11.95 -5.97 -4.02
C SER A 35 13.04 -5.05 -4.54
N HIS A 36 12.81 -3.75 -4.38
CA HIS A 36 13.69 -2.72 -4.91
C HIS A 36 13.51 -1.41 -4.14
N PHE A 37 14.54 -0.55 -4.17
CA PHE A 37 14.38 0.82 -3.69
C PHE A 37 13.57 1.63 -4.69
N GLY A 38 12.39 2.09 -4.30
CA GLY A 38 11.45 2.66 -5.24
C GLY A 38 10.51 3.68 -4.62
N CYS A 39 9.39 3.85 -5.31
CA CYS A 39 8.32 4.72 -4.88
C CYS A 39 7.46 3.97 -3.85
N PRO A 40 7.27 4.50 -2.63
CA PRO A 40 6.51 3.85 -1.56
C PRO A 40 5.07 3.52 -1.95
N THR A 41 4.45 4.41 -2.73
CA THR A 41 3.07 4.27 -3.23
C THR A 41 2.88 3.04 -4.13
N THR A 42 3.96 2.41 -4.61
CA THR A 42 3.89 1.24 -5.50
C THR A 42 3.20 0.05 -4.86
N ASP A 43 3.54 -0.28 -3.63
CA ASP A 43 2.99 -1.48 -2.98
C ASP A 43 1.51 -1.30 -2.64
N VAL A 44 1.11 -0.11 -2.16
CA VAL A 44 -0.31 0.21 -1.89
C VAL A 44 -1.14 0.22 -3.18
N VAL A 45 -0.66 0.89 -4.23
CA VAL A 45 -1.36 0.92 -5.52
C VAL A 45 -1.49 -0.50 -6.07
N ARG A 46 -0.42 -1.30 -6.01
CA ARG A 46 -0.43 -2.70 -6.45
C ARG A 46 -1.46 -3.51 -5.67
N LEU A 47 -1.48 -3.39 -4.35
CA LEU A 47 -2.40 -4.10 -3.47
C LEU A 47 -3.86 -3.76 -3.80
N LEU A 48 -4.19 -2.47 -3.88
CA LEU A 48 -5.55 -2.00 -4.18
C LEU A 48 -5.99 -2.39 -5.61
N ASN A 49 -5.08 -2.40 -6.58
CA ASN A 49 -5.40 -2.85 -7.94
C ASN A 49 -5.56 -4.37 -8.03
N ALA A 50 -4.81 -5.14 -7.25
CA ALA A 50 -4.86 -6.60 -7.26
C ALA A 50 -6.06 -7.16 -6.50
N CYS A 51 -6.47 -6.49 -5.42
CA CYS A 51 -7.40 -7.06 -4.43
C CYS A 51 -8.79 -6.44 -4.47
N LEU A 52 -9.00 -5.31 -5.18
CA LEU A 52 -10.31 -4.67 -5.29
C LEU A 52 -10.82 -4.69 -6.73
N SER A 53 -12.14 -4.81 -6.86
CA SER A 53 -12.80 -4.57 -8.14
C SER A 53 -12.58 -3.13 -8.60
N GLY A 54 -12.70 -2.88 -9.91
CA GLY A 54 -12.61 -1.52 -10.44
C GLY A 54 -13.66 -0.57 -9.85
N LYS A 55 -14.84 -1.09 -9.46
CA LYS A 55 -15.90 -0.34 -8.80
C LYS A 55 -15.47 0.08 -7.39
N ASP A 56 -15.14 -0.90 -6.54
CA ASP A 56 -14.77 -0.65 -5.15
C ASP A 56 -13.57 0.29 -5.07
N ARG A 57 -12.62 0.13 -6.00
CA ARG A 57 -11.45 0.99 -6.08
C ARG A 57 -11.83 2.45 -6.38
N ARG A 58 -12.73 2.72 -7.33
CA ARG A 58 -13.18 4.10 -7.63
C ARG A 58 -13.92 4.73 -6.46
N GLU A 59 -14.69 3.94 -5.73
CA GLU A 59 -15.53 4.41 -4.62
C GLU A 59 -14.74 4.64 -3.32
N ASN A 60 -13.63 3.91 -3.11
CA ASN A 60 -12.97 3.84 -1.80
C ASN A 60 -11.47 4.21 -1.78
N TRP A 61 -10.82 4.44 -2.93
CA TRP A 61 -9.36 4.58 -2.96
C TRP A 61 -8.83 5.71 -2.09
N GLU A 62 -9.49 6.88 -2.04
CA GLU A 62 -9.06 8.02 -1.21
C GLU A 62 -9.04 7.63 0.25
N ASN A 63 -10.16 7.10 0.77
CA ASN A 63 -10.27 6.70 2.17
C ASN A 63 -9.28 5.57 2.54
N LEU A 64 -9.08 4.60 1.66
CA LEU A 64 -8.15 3.50 1.90
C LEU A 64 -6.70 3.99 1.91
N LEU A 65 -6.36 4.93 1.02
CA LEU A 65 -5.02 5.51 0.95
C LEU A 65 -4.71 6.37 2.18
N GLU A 66 -5.68 7.17 2.61
CA GLU A 66 -5.59 7.97 3.84
C GLU A 66 -5.39 7.11 5.08
N LYS A 67 -6.20 6.05 5.23
CA LYS A 67 -6.06 5.09 6.34
C LYS A 67 -4.72 4.38 6.33
N PHE A 68 -4.27 3.91 5.16
CA PHE A 68 -2.96 3.30 5.05
C PHE A 68 -1.85 4.27 5.47
N TYR A 69 -1.92 5.53 4.98
CA TYR A 69 -0.96 6.56 5.32
C TYR A 69 -0.95 6.89 6.82
N SER A 70 -2.13 6.95 7.46
CA SER A 70 -2.20 7.18 8.91
C SER A 70 -1.55 6.05 9.70
N PHE A 71 -1.85 4.79 9.37
CA PHE A 71 -1.20 3.65 10.03
C PHE A 71 0.31 3.67 9.83
N LEU A 72 0.78 3.92 8.60
CA LEU A 72 2.20 3.98 8.33
C LEU A 72 2.90 5.09 9.13
N ARG A 73 2.29 6.27 9.22
CA ARG A 73 2.84 7.38 10.01
C ARG A 73 2.92 7.00 11.49
N ASP A 74 1.90 6.35 12.02
CA ASP A 74 1.86 5.94 13.41
C ASP A 74 2.92 4.86 13.71
N GLU A 75 3.10 3.87 12.81
CA GLU A 75 4.15 2.84 12.89
C GLU A 75 5.58 3.39 12.78
N ILE A 76 5.78 4.47 12.01
CA ILE A 76 7.07 5.17 11.91
C ILE A 76 7.34 6.05 13.16
N GLY A 77 6.43 6.07 14.14
CA GLY A 77 6.59 6.82 15.39
C GLY A 77 6.17 8.29 15.27
N GLY A 78 5.29 8.61 14.31
CA GLY A 78 4.71 9.95 14.17
C GLY A 78 5.69 11.04 13.72
N SER A 79 6.84 10.66 13.14
CA SER A 79 7.94 11.61 12.93
C SER A 79 7.70 12.59 11.77
N ASP A 80 8.33 13.77 11.89
CA ASP A 80 8.49 14.78 10.83
C ASP A 80 9.36 14.28 9.64
N GLU A 81 9.85 13.03 9.68
CA GLU A 81 10.69 12.42 8.64
C GLU A 81 9.91 11.46 7.71
N MET A 82 8.60 11.63 7.60
CA MET A 82 7.84 10.89 6.58
C MET A 82 8.51 11.07 5.20
N PRO A 83 8.85 9.98 4.49
CA PRO A 83 9.61 10.08 3.24
C PRO A 83 8.83 10.75 2.09
N TYR A 84 7.54 11.02 2.33
CA TYR A 84 6.56 11.60 1.41
C TYR A 84 5.33 12.13 2.17
N THR A 85 4.62 13.07 1.57
CA THR A 85 3.33 13.59 2.08
C THR A 85 2.16 12.78 1.54
N LEU A 86 1.01 12.81 2.22
CA LEU A 86 -0.24 12.19 1.72
C LEU A 86 -0.61 12.71 0.33
N GLU A 87 -0.45 14.02 0.08
CA GLU A 87 -0.71 14.64 -1.23
C GLU A 87 0.14 13.99 -2.35
N GLN A 88 1.43 13.78 -2.10
CA GLN A 88 2.32 13.11 -3.07
C GLN A 88 1.86 11.67 -3.36
N VAL A 89 1.33 10.97 -2.36
CA VAL A 89 0.80 9.62 -2.54
C VAL A 89 -0.48 9.67 -3.38
N CYS A 90 -1.39 10.60 -3.10
CA CYS A 90 -2.63 10.77 -3.84
C CYS A 90 -2.39 11.09 -5.32
N ASP A 91 -1.46 11.99 -5.62
CA ASP A 91 -1.12 12.36 -7.01
C ASP A 91 -0.52 11.19 -7.78
N LEU A 92 0.37 10.42 -7.14
CA LEU A 92 0.91 9.20 -7.72
C LEU A 92 -0.13 8.11 -7.91
N PHE A 93 -1.05 7.98 -6.95
CA PHE A 93 -2.15 7.04 -7.07
C PHE A 93 -2.99 7.38 -8.31
N LYS A 94 -3.39 8.65 -8.47
CA LYS A 94 -4.16 9.13 -9.63
C LYS A 94 -3.43 8.87 -10.96
N THR A 95 -2.16 9.24 -11.07
CA THR A 95 -1.37 9.03 -12.30
C THR A 95 -1.25 7.55 -12.66
N ARG A 96 -1.08 6.66 -11.68
CA ARG A 96 -1.02 5.21 -11.91
C ARG A 96 -2.41 4.59 -12.13
N PHE A 97 -3.47 5.21 -11.63
CA PHE A 97 -4.85 4.76 -11.81
C PHE A 97 -5.35 4.87 -13.24
N TYR A 98 -4.93 5.91 -13.98
CA TYR A 98 -5.33 6.09 -15.39
C TYR A 98 -4.89 4.91 -16.28
N HIS A 99 -3.86 4.17 -15.87
CA HIS A 99 -3.39 2.97 -16.57
C HIS A 99 -4.11 1.67 -16.16
N CYS A 100 -4.95 1.69 -15.11
CA CYS A 100 -5.72 0.55 -14.63
C CYS A 100 -7.21 0.62 -15.03
N ARG A 101 -7.52 1.14 -16.23
CA ARG A 101 -8.82 1.00 -16.90
C ARG A 101 -8.96 -0.38 -17.56
N LYS A 102 -9.04 -1.43 -16.75
CA LYS A 102 -9.68 -2.68 -17.14
C LYS A 102 -10.77 -3.00 -16.13
#